data_AF-A0A946V1E1-F1
#
_entry.id   AF-A0A946V1E1-F1
#
_cell.length_a   1.000
_cell.length_b   1.000
_cell.length_c   1.000
_cell.angle_alpha   90.00
_cell.angle_beta   90.00
_cell.angle_gamma   90.00
#
_symmetry.space_group_name_H-M   'P 1'
#
loop_
_entity.id
_entity.type
_entity.pdbx_description
1 polymer ?
#
loop_
_entity_poly.entity_id
_entity_poly.type
_entity_poly.pdbx_seq_one_letter_code
_entity_poly.pdbx_strand_id
1 'polypeptide(L)'
;MSSDFDPRLQALFAEARKAFDREAFTRDVMAQIDAGRRRTVVVWAVAATVTVVVLIFLAAPVLTALRLVTELLPVSVVEIQSDWMKQLLAPVNSVAALIAVLALGIRKFYRRIFG
;
A
#
# COMPACT_ATOMS: atom_id res chain seq x y z
N MET A 1 50.88 -21.37 -18.14
CA MET A 1 49.86 -21.80 -17.16
C MET A 1 49.60 -23.28 -17.38
N SER A 2 50.46 -24.15 -16.84
CA SER A 2 50.27 -25.60 -16.84
C SER A 2 49.66 -25.98 -15.50
N SER A 3 48.36 -26.15 -15.46
CA SER A 3 47.65 -26.60 -14.28
C SER A 3 47.86 -28.10 -14.12
N ASP A 4 48.98 -28.46 -13.48
CA ASP A 4 49.30 -29.81 -13.02
C ASP A 4 48.40 -30.12 -11.81
N PHE A 5 47.17 -30.50 -12.09
CA PHE A 5 46.23 -30.95 -11.08
C PHE A 5 46.60 -32.37 -10.67
N ASP A 6 46.77 -32.60 -9.37
CA ASP A 6 47.11 -33.91 -8.79
C ASP A 6 46.13 -34.99 -9.32
N PRO A 7 46.61 -36.05 -9.99
CA PRO A 7 45.77 -37.10 -10.56
C PRO A 7 44.96 -37.85 -9.51
N ARG A 8 45.40 -37.87 -8.25
CA ARG A 8 44.62 -38.46 -7.15
C ARG A 8 43.39 -37.62 -6.81
N LEU A 9 43.51 -36.29 -6.84
CA LEU A 9 42.37 -35.40 -6.66
C LEU A 9 41.41 -35.53 -7.83
N GLN A 10 41.90 -35.63 -9.07
CA GLN A 10 41.03 -35.84 -10.23
C GLN A 10 40.26 -37.16 -10.16
N ALA A 11 40.89 -38.25 -9.69
CA ALA A 11 40.20 -39.52 -9.50
C ALA A 11 39.08 -39.41 -8.44
N LEU A 12 39.35 -38.77 -7.31
CA LEU A 12 38.34 -38.51 -6.27
C LEU A 12 37.19 -37.64 -6.78
N PHE A 13 37.47 -36.60 -7.57
CA PHE A 13 36.43 -35.77 -8.18
C PHE A 13 35.64 -36.51 -9.27
N ALA A 14 36.29 -37.37 -10.06
CA ALA A 14 35.63 -38.18 -11.08
C ALA A 14 34.70 -39.23 -10.44
N GLU A 15 35.11 -39.83 -9.34
CA GLU A 15 34.32 -40.78 -8.56
C GLU A 15 33.16 -40.08 -7.83
N ALA A 16 33.42 -38.95 -7.18
CA ALA A 16 32.37 -38.11 -6.60
C ALA A 16 31.36 -37.65 -7.65
N ARG A 17 31.79 -37.33 -8.88
CA ARG A 17 30.89 -36.92 -9.97
C ARG A 17 30.05 -38.06 -10.54
N LYS A 18 30.48 -39.32 -10.40
CA LYS A 18 29.63 -40.49 -10.69
C LYS A 18 28.60 -40.75 -9.59
N ALA A 19 28.93 -40.45 -8.34
CA ALA A 19 28.01 -40.56 -7.21
C ALA A 19 27.04 -39.38 -7.09
N PHE A 20 27.40 -38.21 -7.63
CA PHE A 20 26.61 -36.99 -7.56
C PHE A 20 25.65 -36.91 -8.76
N ASP A 21 24.43 -37.39 -8.59
CA ASP A 21 23.35 -37.18 -9.54
C ASP A 21 22.91 -35.71 -9.50
N ARG A 22 23.54 -34.91 -10.36
CA ARG A 22 23.30 -33.47 -10.49
C ARG A 22 21.83 -33.20 -10.81
N GLU A 23 21.17 -34.03 -11.59
CA GLU A 23 19.79 -33.83 -12.01
C GLU A 23 18.83 -34.08 -10.85
N ALA A 24 19.08 -35.11 -10.04
CA ALA A 24 18.34 -35.35 -8.80
C ALA A 24 18.51 -34.19 -7.79
N PHE A 25 19.75 -33.72 -7.57
CA PHE A 25 20.02 -32.58 -6.70
C PHE A 25 19.31 -31.30 -7.16
N THR A 26 19.38 -30.99 -8.46
CA THR A 26 18.73 -29.79 -9.00
C THR A 26 17.21 -29.87 -8.90
N ARG A 27 16.65 -31.07 -9.07
CA ARG A 27 15.21 -31.34 -8.93
C ARG A 27 14.74 -31.15 -7.48
N ASP A 28 15.50 -31.62 -6.50
CA ASP A 28 15.20 -31.42 -5.09
C ASP A 28 15.30 -29.95 -4.67
N VAL A 29 16.34 -29.24 -5.13
CA VAL A 29 16.47 -27.80 -4.86
C VAL A 29 15.31 -27.01 -5.47
N MET A 30 14.93 -27.31 -6.71
CA MET A 30 13.78 -26.65 -7.35
C MET A 30 12.46 -27.00 -6.66
N ALA A 31 12.26 -28.25 -6.23
CA ALA A 31 11.06 -28.65 -5.48
C ALA A 31 10.95 -27.92 -4.13
N GLN A 32 12.08 -27.72 -3.45
CA GLN A 32 12.14 -26.99 -2.19
C GLN A 32 11.86 -25.48 -2.37
N ILE A 33 12.37 -24.89 -3.45
CA ILE A 33 12.10 -23.48 -3.81
C ILE A 33 10.63 -23.29 -4.21
N ASP A 34 10.07 -24.20 -5.02
CA ASP A 34 8.69 -24.12 -5.49
C ASP A 34 7.67 -24.28 -4.36
N ALA A 35 7.97 -25.09 -3.34
CA ALA A 35 7.11 -25.26 -2.17
C ALA A 35 6.95 -23.94 -1.39
N GLY A 36 8.02 -23.17 -1.22
CA GLY A 36 7.98 -21.85 -0.60
C GLY A 36 7.27 -20.82 -1.46
N ARG A 37 7.54 -20.83 -2.78
CA ARG A 37 6.97 -19.88 -3.73
C ARG A 37 5.45 -20.04 -3.85
N ARG A 38 4.92 -21.26 -3.88
CA ARG A 38 3.47 -21.52 -3.95
C ARG A 38 2.73 -20.96 -2.74
N ARG A 39 3.26 -21.15 -1.52
CA ARG A 39 2.65 -20.58 -0.31
C ARG A 39 2.62 -19.06 -0.36
N THR A 40 3.73 -18.44 -0.75
CA THR A 40 3.80 -16.97 -0.87
C THR A 40 2.79 -16.46 -1.90
N VAL A 41 2.72 -17.07 -3.09
CA VAL A 41 1.75 -16.68 -4.12
C VAL A 41 0.31 -16.83 -3.63
N VAL A 42 -0.03 -17.92 -2.93
CA VAL A 42 -1.38 -18.14 -2.38
C VAL A 42 -1.70 -17.09 -1.32
N VAL A 43 -0.77 -16.79 -0.41
CA VAL A 43 -0.97 -15.76 0.63
C VAL A 43 -1.19 -14.39 -0.01
N TRP A 44 -0.38 -14.02 -1.01
CA TRP A 44 -0.57 -12.76 -1.74
C TRP A 44 -1.88 -12.72 -2.52
N ALA A 45 -2.28 -13.84 -3.14
CA ALA A 45 -3.55 -13.93 -3.84
C ALA A 45 -4.73 -13.71 -2.87
N VAL A 46 -4.72 -14.38 -1.71
CA VAL A 46 -5.74 -14.21 -0.67
C VAL A 46 -5.74 -12.78 -0.14
N ALA A 47 -4.57 -12.21 0.16
CA ALA A 47 -4.46 -10.83 0.63
C ALA A 47 -5.01 -9.82 -0.41
N ALA A 48 -4.71 -10.03 -1.69
CA ALA A 48 -5.25 -9.22 -2.77
C ALA A 48 -6.78 -9.34 -2.86
N THR A 49 -7.32 -10.56 -2.79
CA THR A 49 -8.78 -10.79 -2.79
C THR A 49 -9.45 -10.10 -1.61
N VAL A 50 -8.91 -10.26 -0.40
CA VAL A 50 -9.44 -9.59 0.80
C VAL A 50 -9.40 -8.07 0.64
N THR A 51 -8.30 -7.53 0.12
CA THR A 51 -8.16 -6.09 -0.13
C THR A 51 -9.23 -5.60 -1.10
N VAL A 52 -9.47 -6.30 -2.20
CA VAL A 52 -10.51 -5.94 -3.17
C VAL A 52 -11.90 -5.98 -2.54
N VAL A 53 -12.21 -7.02 -1.77
CA VAL A 53 -13.50 -7.13 -1.05
C VAL A 53 -13.68 -5.97 -0.10
N VAL A 54 -12.67 -5.68 0.72
CA VAL A 54 -12.70 -4.53 1.65
C VAL A 54 -12.95 -3.23 0.88
N LEU A 55 -12.25 -2.98 -0.22
CA LEU A 55 -12.44 -1.78 -1.02
C LEU A 55 -13.85 -1.66 -1.61
N ILE A 56 -14.45 -2.76 -2.08
CA ILE A 56 -15.83 -2.77 -2.59
C ILE A 56 -16.82 -2.42 -1.47
N PHE A 57 -16.66 -3.03 -0.30
CA PHE A 57 -17.53 -2.75 0.84
C PHE A 57 -17.32 -1.34 1.41
N LEU A 58 -16.11 -0.79 1.33
CA LEU A 58 -15.80 0.55 1.80
C LEU A 58 -16.21 1.63 0.79
N ALA A 59 -16.29 1.31 -0.50
CA ALA A 59 -16.65 2.28 -1.54
C ALA A 59 -18.00 2.94 -1.27
N ALA A 60 -19.03 2.16 -0.92
CA ALA A 60 -20.36 2.68 -0.63
C ALA A 60 -20.40 3.66 0.56
N PRO A 61 -19.95 3.30 1.79
CA PRO A 61 -19.98 4.23 2.91
C PRO A 61 -19.04 5.43 2.70
N VAL A 62 -17.90 5.27 2.02
CA VAL A 62 -17.00 6.38 1.70
C VAL A 62 -17.67 7.37 0.74
N LEU A 63 -18.33 6.87 -0.31
CA LEU A 63 -19.06 7.73 -1.24
C LEU A 63 -20.24 8.44 -0.55
N THR A 64 -20.96 7.76 0.34
CA THR A 64 -22.04 8.37 1.14
C THR A 64 -21.48 9.44 2.07
N ALA A 65 -20.39 9.17 2.78
CA ALA A 65 -19.74 10.15 3.64
C ALA A 65 -19.25 11.37 2.84
N LEU A 66 -18.64 11.15 1.67
CA LEU A 66 -18.23 12.23 0.77
C LEU A 66 -19.42 13.07 0.31
N ARG A 67 -20.53 12.45 -0.06
CA ARG A 67 -21.76 13.16 -0.44
C ARG A 67 -22.27 14.04 0.69
N LEU A 68 -22.40 13.48 1.89
CA LEU A 68 -22.83 14.23 3.07
C LEU A 68 -21.92 15.42 3.36
N VAL A 69 -20.60 15.24 3.27
CA VAL A 69 -19.64 16.34 3.42
C VAL A 69 -19.85 17.39 2.32
N THR A 70 -19.95 16.98 1.05
CA THR A 70 -20.15 17.93 -0.05
C THR A 70 -21.47 18.68 -0.01
N GLU A 71 -22.52 18.07 0.54
CA GLU A 71 -23.82 18.73 0.76
C GLU A 71 -23.76 19.72 1.93
N LEU A 72 -22.96 19.43 2.95
CA LEU A 72 -22.80 20.31 4.12
C LEU A 72 -21.84 21.48 3.87
N LEU A 73 -20.84 21.31 3.00
CA LEU A 73 -19.85 22.36 2.68
C LEU A 73 -20.46 23.70 2.21
N PRO A 74 -21.44 23.74 1.29
CA PRO A 74 -22.06 24.98 0.82
C PRO A 74 -23.13 25.55 1.77
N VAL A 75 -23.46 24.86 2.87
CA VAL A 75 -24.45 25.35 3.83
C VAL A 75 -23.89 26.59 4.54
N SER A 76 -24.73 27.63 4.62
CA SER A 76 -24.40 28.86 5.32
C SER A 76 -24.38 28.62 6.83
N VAL A 77 -23.32 29.06 7.50
CA VAL A 77 -23.15 28.90 8.96
C VAL A 77 -24.09 29.83 9.73
N VAL A 78 -24.37 31.00 9.17
CA VAL A 78 -25.27 32.02 9.74
C VAL A 78 -26.35 32.36 8.73
N GLU A 79 -27.61 32.29 9.13
CA GLU A 79 -28.73 32.78 8.33
C GLU A 79 -28.74 34.30 8.31
N ILE A 80 -28.41 34.89 7.15
CA ILE A 80 -28.44 36.33 6.92
C ILE A 80 -29.76 36.64 6.22
N GLN A 81 -30.59 37.56 6.72
CA GLN A 81 -31.90 37.83 6.10
C GLN A 81 -31.80 38.67 4.82
N SER A 82 -30.79 39.54 4.70
CA SER A 82 -30.62 40.45 3.57
C SER A 82 -29.83 39.83 2.41
N ASP A 83 -30.44 39.75 1.23
CA ASP A 83 -29.88 39.03 0.07
C ASP A 83 -28.56 39.62 -0.46
N TRP A 84 -28.38 40.94 -0.42
CA TRP A 84 -27.12 41.59 -0.80
C TRP A 84 -25.95 41.22 0.14
N MET A 85 -26.27 41.01 1.42
CA MET A 85 -25.29 40.69 2.46
C MET A 85 -24.94 39.19 2.46
N LYS A 86 -25.89 38.32 2.07
CA LYS A 86 -25.61 36.91 1.75
C LYS A 86 -24.58 36.79 0.64
N GLN A 87 -24.69 37.58 -0.43
CA GLN A 87 -23.81 37.46 -1.58
C GLN A 87 -22.37 37.91 -1.30
N LEU A 88 -22.21 38.95 -0.47
CA LEU A 88 -20.90 39.42 -0.01
C LEU A 88 -20.24 38.45 0.97
N LEU A 89 -21.04 37.82 1.84
CA LEU A 89 -20.53 36.91 2.87
C LEU A 89 -20.51 35.45 2.42
N ALA A 90 -21.10 35.07 1.28
CA ALA A 90 -21.15 33.71 0.76
C ALA A 90 -19.81 32.95 0.81
N PRO A 91 -18.65 33.53 0.41
CA PRO A 91 -17.38 32.80 0.46
C PRO A 91 -16.86 32.55 1.90
N VAL A 92 -17.24 33.38 2.86
CA VAL A 92 -16.75 33.33 4.26
C VAL A 92 -17.78 32.69 5.20
N ASN A 93 -19.06 32.79 4.87
CA ASN A 93 -20.20 32.26 5.60
C ASN A 93 -20.58 30.88 5.05
N SER A 94 -19.59 29.98 4.99
CA SER A 94 -19.80 28.58 4.61
C SER A 94 -19.12 27.64 5.59
N VAL A 95 -19.67 26.44 5.77
CA VAL A 95 -19.05 25.38 6.57
C VAL A 95 -17.66 25.05 6.04
N ALA A 96 -17.47 25.14 4.71
CA ALA A 96 -16.16 25.00 4.07
C ALA A 96 -15.12 26.01 4.59
N ALA A 97 -15.48 27.28 4.70
CA ALA A 97 -14.60 28.33 5.22
C ALA A 97 -14.23 28.08 6.69
N LEU A 98 -15.19 27.64 7.52
CA LEU A 98 -14.96 27.29 8.91
C LEU A 98 -13.96 26.12 9.05
N ILE A 99 -14.16 25.06 8.26
CA ILE A 99 -13.26 23.90 8.23
C ILE A 99 -11.85 24.32 7.77
N ALA A 100 -11.75 25.17 6.75
CA ALA A 100 -10.46 25.67 6.27
C ALA A 100 -9.70 26.45 7.34
N VAL A 101 -10.39 27.31 8.11
CA VAL A 101 -9.79 28.06 9.23
C VAL A 101 -9.30 27.10 10.33
N LEU A 102 -10.11 26.11 10.70
CA LEU A 102 -9.71 25.09 11.69
C LEU A 102 -8.49 24.29 11.22
N ALA A 103 -8.48 23.83 9.96
CA ALA A 103 -7.37 23.09 9.39
C ALA A 103 -6.07 23.91 9.35
N LEU A 104 -6.16 25.21 9.01
CA LEU A 104 -5.03 26.13 9.08
C LEU A 104 -4.55 26.34 10.51
N GLY A 105 -5.47 26.45 11.47
CA GLY A 105 -5.17 26.56 12.90
C GLY A 105 -4.42 25.33 13.43
N ILE A 106 -4.93 24.13 13.15
CA ILE A 106 -4.29 22.86 13.53
C ILE A 106 -2.92 22.73 12.89
N ARG A 107 -2.79 23.02 11.59
CA ARG A 107 -1.50 22.97 10.88
C ARG A 107 -0.48 23.95 11.50
N LYS A 108 -0.91 25.16 11.84
CA LYS A 108 -0.04 26.18 12.46
C LYS A 108 0.37 25.76 13.87
N PHE A 109 -0.52 25.15 14.64
CA PHE A 109 -0.25 24.63 15.98
C PHE A 109 0.71 23.44 15.94
N TYR A 110 0.47 22.49 15.03
CA TYR A 110 1.33 21.32 14.86
C TYR A 110 2.76 21.72 14.44
N ARG A 111 2.89 22.66 13.50
CA ARG A 111 4.19 23.25 13.11
C ARG A 111 4.90 24.00 14.22
N ARG A 112 4.19 24.47 15.25
CA ARG A 112 4.76 25.24 16.37
C ARG A 112 5.21 24.36 17.53
N ILE A 113 4.66 23.15 17.64
CA ILE A 113 5.00 22.18 18.70
C ILE A 113 6.05 21.18 18.24
N PHE A 114 5.97 20.73 16.98
CA PHE A 114 6.85 19.70 16.43
C PHE A 114 7.90 20.24 15.44
N GLY A 115 7.92 21.56 15.21
CA GLY A 115 8.93 22.25 14.42
C GLY A 115 9.54 23.38 15.24
#